data_AF-A0A8G1R5L9-F1
#
_entry.id   AF-A0A8G1R5L9-F1
#
_cell.length_a   1.000
_cell.length_b   1.000
_cell.length_c   1.000
_cell.angle_alpha   90.00
_cell.angle_beta   90.00
_cell.angle_gamma   90.00
#
_symmetry.space_group_name_H-M   'P 1'
#
loop_
_entity.id
_entity.type
_entity.pdbx_description
1 polymer ?
#
loop_
_entity_poly.entity_id
_entity_poly.type
_entity_poly.pdbx_seq_one_letter_code
_entity_poly.pdbx_strand_id
1 'polypeptide(L)'
;MSEPGYHAENHPRHVDRKALYTDLEARIDYLQKFLDFNADDVATLVRGAKYVKALAPTVVDKVYVKLLEFDITARVFRTRNTAIEEEPDDYPTLNSPAVQRRRQFLRWYMTKLCSDPTKPEFWRYLNQVGRMHYGKERLHSLNVEYIHIGACLGFIQDIIMEAVLTYEKLTLPFRIALVRALGKVLWIQNDLFARWRLHDGEEFEAEIESSHKQQEAASQVTPKPSSTYLRADGSSCVKTSTASSTSSSEFASIFSETSSLETTPSPPTISAPTQYAQRSACPFSNGPKQGVETKVWSSALNSASVGSGGTRR
;
A
#
# COMPACT_ATOMS: atom_id res chain seq x y z
N MET A 1 -41.17 29.10 25.42
CA MET A 1 -40.26 28.01 25.82
C MET A 1 -40.67 26.81 25.00
N SER A 2 -39.91 26.50 23.96
CA SER A 2 -40.20 25.40 23.03
C SER A 2 -39.04 24.42 23.15
N GLU A 3 -39.33 23.19 23.57
CA GLU A 3 -38.32 22.15 23.80
C GLU A 3 -37.57 21.79 22.51
N PRO A 4 -36.26 21.49 22.60
CA PRO A 4 -35.48 21.02 21.46
C PRO A 4 -35.89 19.59 21.11
N GLY A 5 -36.22 19.40 19.83
CA GLY A 5 -36.70 18.14 19.29
C GLY A 5 -35.74 16.97 19.45
N TYR A 6 -36.30 15.88 19.97
CA TYR A 6 -36.09 14.48 19.59
C TYR A 6 -34.69 14.07 19.12
N HIS A 7 -34.04 13.28 19.97
CA HIS A 7 -33.01 12.33 19.60
C HIS A 7 -33.41 11.60 18.31
N ALA A 8 -32.68 11.83 17.21
CA ALA A 8 -32.68 10.88 16.11
C ALA A 8 -32.24 9.53 16.69
N GLU A 9 -33.11 8.53 16.69
CA GLU A 9 -32.77 7.21 17.19
C GLU A 9 -31.57 6.68 16.42
N ASN A 10 -30.44 6.55 17.12
CA ASN A 10 -29.18 6.03 16.58
C ASN A 10 -29.33 4.53 16.31
N HIS A 11 -30.08 4.17 15.26
CA HIS A 11 -30.13 2.80 14.78
C HIS A 11 -28.81 2.46 14.09
N PRO A 12 -28.16 1.34 14.48
CA PRO A 12 -26.99 0.85 13.77
C PRO A 12 -27.28 0.65 12.28
N ARG A 13 -26.35 1.07 11.42
CA ARG A 13 -26.44 0.78 9.99
C ARG A 13 -26.28 -0.72 9.77
N HIS A 14 -27.20 -1.32 9.02
CA HIS A 14 -27.10 -2.73 8.66
C HIS A 14 -25.96 -2.97 7.66
N VAL A 15 -25.23 -4.06 7.87
CA VAL A 15 -24.19 -4.57 6.98
C VAL A 15 -24.41 -6.07 6.87
N ASP A 16 -24.65 -6.56 5.65
CA ASP A 16 -24.81 -7.99 5.42
C ASP A 16 -23.46 -8.71 5.52
N ARG A 17 -23.38 -9.71 6.40
CA ARG A 17 -22.14 -10.44 6.62
C ARG A 17 -21.69 -11.17 5.35
N LYS A 18 -22.61 -11.79 4.61
CA LYS A 18 -22.25 -12.56 3.41
C LYS A 18 -21.65 -11.67 2.34
N ALA A 19 -22.25 -10.50 2.11
CA ALA A 19 -21.77 -9.50 1.17
C ALA A 19 -20.31 -9.06 1.45
N LEU A 20 -19.89 -8.95 2.73
CA LEU A 20 -18.50 -8.62 3.07
C LEU A 20 -17.46 -9.63 2.56
N TYR A 21 -17.89 -10.85 2.24
CA TYR A 21 -17.04 -11.89 1.68
C TYR A 21 -17.29 -12.10 0.18
N THR A 22 -18.53 -12.05 -0.29
CA THR A 22 -18.88 -12.41 -1.68
C THR A 22 -18.93 -11.23 -2.65
N ASP A 23 -18.98 -9.99 -2.14
CA ASP A 23 -19.03 -8.75 -2.93
C ASP A 23 -17.91 -7.79 -2.50
N LEU A 24 -16.96 -7.56 -3.41
CA LEU A 24 -15.84 -6.66 -3.15
C LEU A 24 -16.32 -5.22 -2.93
N GLU A 25 -17.32 -4.75 -3.67
CA GLU A 25 -17.78 -3.36 -3.58
C GLU A 25 -18.49 -3.12 -2.25
N ALA A 26 -19.31 -4.08 -1.78
CA ALA A 26 -19.91 -4.03 -0.46
C ALA A 26 -18.86 -3.99 0.67
N ARG A 27 -17.79 -4.79 0.56
CA ARG A 27 -16.69 -4.76 1.53
C ARG A 27 -15.98 -3.41 1.53
N ILE A 28 -15.63 -2.88 0.35
CA ILE A 28 -14.95 -1.58 0.23
C ILE A 28 -15.84 -0.46 0.79
N ASP A 29 -17.12 -0.44 0.45
CA ASP A 29 -18.07 0.54 0.96
C ASP A 29 -18.16 0.51 2.49
N TYR A 30 -18.25 -0.68 3.09
CA TYR A 30 -18.21 -0.84 4.54
C TYR A 30 -16.92 -0.28 5.15
N LEU A 31 -15.75 -0.64 4.61
CA LEU A 31 -14.46 -0.19 5.11
C LEU A 31 -14.27 1.32 4.97
N GLN A 32 -14.66 1.91 3.84
CA GLN A 32 -14.58 3.35 3.62
C GLN A 32 -15.47 4.11 4.60
N LYS A 33 -16.71 3.64 4.81
CA LYS A 33 -17.62 4.22 5.81
C LYS A 33 -17.10 4.08 7.24
N PHE A 34 -16.52 2.92 7.58
CA PHE A 34 -16.00 2.68 8.92
C PHE A 34 -14.75 3.52 9.25
N LEU A 35 -13.89 3.75 8.26
CA LEU A 35 -12.66 4.53 8.40
C LEU A 35 -12.85 6.03 8.13
N ASP A 36 -14.09 6.47 7.90
CA ASP A 36 -14.43 7.81 7.42
C ASP A 36 -13.59 8.23 6.20
N PHE A 37 -13.30 7.32 5.27
CA PHE A 37 -12.60 7.61 4.03
C PHE A 37 -13.53 8.39 3.09
N ASN A 38 -13.25 9.67 2.88
CA ASN A 38 -14.18 10.60 2.26
C ASN A 38 -13.53 11.46 1.16
N ALA A 39 -14.30 12.40 0.60
CA ALA A 39 -13.85 13.27 -0.49
C ALA A 39 -12.60 14.11 -0.16
N ASP A 40 -12.42 14.52 1.10
CA ASP A 40 -11.24 15.29 1.53
C ASP A 40 -9.99 14.41 1.53
N ASP A 41 -10.12 13.14 1.92
CA ASP A 41 -9.02 12.16 1.82
C ASP A 41 -8.63 11.96 0.35
N VAL A 42 -9.62 11.78 -0.54
CA VAL A 42 -9.40 11.64 -1.99
C VAL A 42 -8.69 12.86 -2.56
N ALA A 43 -9.19 14.07 -2.29
CA ALA A 43 -8.58 15.32 -2.78
C ALA A 43 -7.14 15.48 -2.26
N THR A 44 -6.91 15.10 -1.00
CA THR A 44 -5.58 15.10 -0.38
C THR A 44 -4.63 14.12 -1.06
N LEU A 45 -5.08 12.89 -1.36
CA LEU A 45 -4.30 11.87 -2.06
C LEU A 45 -3.96 12.30 -3.49
N VAL A 46 -4.92 12.84 -4.23
CA VAL A 46 -4.70 13.35 -5.60
C VAL A 46 -3.65 14.46 -5.59
N ARG A 47 -3.76 15.44 -4.68
CA ARG A 47 -2.76 16.51 -4.54
C ARG A 47 -1.40 15.99 -4.07
N GLY A 48 -1.41 14.95 -3.22
CA GLY A 48 -0.22 14.31 -2.63
C GLY A 48 0.52 13.36 -3.55
N ALA A 49 -0.14 12.85 -4.61
CA ALA A 49 0.33 11.75 -5.44
C ALA A 49 1.75 11.94 -5.99
N LYS A 50 2.09 13.16 -6.44
CA LYS A 50 3.43 13.44 -6.98
C LYS A 50 4.55 13.27 -5.97
N TYR A 51 4.29 13.58 -4.70
CA TYR A 51 5.28 13.44 -3.62
C TYR A 51 5.47 11.97 -3.27
N VAL A 52 4.38 11.21 -3.16
CA VAL A 52 4.44 9.76 -2.87
C VAL A 52 5.11 8.99 -4.01
N LYS A 53 4.81 9.31 -5.27
CA LYS A 53 5.49 8.72 -6.44
C LYS A 53 6.99 8.95 -6.43
N ALA A 54 7.45 10.13 -6.00
CA ALA A 54 8.88 10.45 -5.91
C ALA A 54 9.61 9.59 -4.85
N LEU A 55 8.90 9.03 -3.88
CA LEU A 55 9.47 8.14 -2.86
C LEU A 55 9.70 6.71 -3.36
N ALA A 56 9.10 6.32 -4.49
CA ALA A 56 9.08 4.94 -4.94
C ALA A 56 10.49 4.29 -5.06
N PRO A 57 11.54 4.95 -5.59
CA PRO A 57 12.87 4.35 -5.64
C PRO A 57 13.42 4.02 -4.24
N THR A 58 13.34 4.97 -3.31
CA THR A 58 13.85 4.82 -1.95
C THR A 58 13.08 3.77 -1.15
N VAL A 59 11.75 3.78 -1.23
CA VAL A 59 10.89 2.78 -0.57
C VAL A 59 11.23 1.38 -1.08
N VAL A 60 11.32 1.20 -2.39
CA VAL A 60 11.62 -0.10 -2.99
C VAL A 60 12.98 -0.59 -2.53
N ASP A 61 14.01 0.26 -2.54
CA ASP A 61 15.34 -0.16 -2.14
C ASP A 61 15.39 -0.59 -0.67
N LYS A 62 14.77 0.18 0.24
CA LYS A 62 14.64 -0.19 1.66
C LYS A 62 13.87 -1.49 1.87
N VAL A 63 12.76 -1.69 1.15
CA VAL A 63 11.94 -2.91 1.26
C VAL A 63 12.73 -4.15 0.88
N TYR A 64 13.49 -4.12 -0.21
CA TYR A 64 14.24 -5.31 -0.63
C TYR A 64 15.48 -5.57 0.20
N VAL A 65 16.11 -4.54 0.77
CA VAL A 65 17.12 -4.77 1.83
C VAL A 65 16.45 -5.49 3.01
N LYS A 66 15.27 -5.04 3.43
CA LYS A 66 14.56 -5.60 4.58
C LYS A 66 14.08 -7.03 4.36
N LEU A 67 13.57 -7.35 3.17
CA LEU A 67 13.15 -8.71 2.81
C LEU A 67 14.33 -9.69 2.70
N LEU A 68 15.55 -9.20 2.45
CA LEU A 68 16.75 -10.03 2.39
C LEU A 68 17.48 -10.12 3.74
N GLU A 69 17.00 -9.40 4.76
CA GLU A 69 17.57 -9.42 6.12
C GLU A 69 17.21 -10.69 6.90
N PHE A 70 16.05 -11.29 6.61
CA PHE A 70 15.55 -12.51 7.26
C PHE A 70 15.54 -13.66 6.27
N ASP A 71 16.00 -14.83 6.73
CA ASP A 71 16.07 -16.08 5.96
C ASP A 71 14.71 -16.45 5.36
N ILE A 72 13.63 -16.44 6.15
CA ILE A 72 12.29 -16.83 5.73
C ILE A 72 11.74 -15.94 4.60
N THR A 73 12.03 -14.64 4.63
CA THR A 73 11.60 -13.70 3.57
C THR A 73 12.54 -13.71 2.38
N ALA A 74 13.81 -14.07 2.55
CA ALA A 74 14.77 -14.22 1.46
C ALA A 74 14.58 -15.55 0.69
N ARG A 75 14.28 -16.63 1.40
CA ARG A 75 14.05 -17.98 0.87
C ARG A 75 12.91 -18.02 -0.14
N VAL A 76 11.86 -17.23 0.07
CA VAL A 76 10.68 -17.20 -0.81
C VAL A 76 11.00 -16.81 -2.27
N PHE A 77 12.12 -16.12 -2.52
CA PHE A 77 12.54 -15.80 -3.89
C PHE A 77 13.08 -17.02 -4.65
N ARG A 78 13.42 -18.10 -3.95
CA ARG A 78 13.80 -19.41 -4.49
C ARG A 78 12.62 -20.36 -4.48
N THR A 79 12.06 -20.61 -3.30
CA THR A 79 11.02 -21.64 -3.07
C THR A 79 9.63 -21.20 -3.53
N ARG A 80 9.41 -19.88 -3.61
CA ARG A 80 8.08 -19.27 -3.88
C ARG A 80 7.03 -19.61 -2.83
N ASN A 81 7.44 -20.14 -1.68
CA ASN A 81 6.57 -20.58 -0.62
C ASN A 81 7.25 -20.37 0.74
N THR A 82 6.66 -19.57 1.62
CA THR A 82 7.21 -19.30 2.96
C THR A 82 7.09 -20.49 3.91
N ALA A 83 6.16 -21.42 3.64
CA ALA A 83 5.99 -22.64 4.43
C ALA A 83 7.02 -23.74 4.08
N ILE A 84 7.85 -23.53 3.05
CA ILE A 84 8.93 -24.46 2.72
C ILE A 84 10.16 -24.10 3.55
N GLU A 85 10.57 -25.04 4.40
CA GLU A 85 11.75 -24.89 5.28
C GLU A 85 13.07 -25.34 4.63
N GLU A 86 13.02 -25.83 3.38
CA GLU A 86 14.22 -26.26 2.65
C GLU A 86 15.21 -25.10 2.45
N GLU A 87 16.44 -25.33 2.91
CA GLU A 87 17.48 -24.33 2.85
C GLU A 87 18.05 -24.22 1.42
N PRO A 88 18.06 -23.03 0.80
CA PRO A 88 18.58 -22.88 -0.55
C PRO A 88 20.11 -22.95 -0.56
N ASP A 89 20.68 -23.48 -1.64
CA ASP A 89 22.15 -23.48 -1.86
C ASP A 89 22.76 -22.07 -1.74
N ASP A 90 22.04 -21.07 -2.25
CA ASP A 90 22.43 -19.67 -2.18
C ASP A 90 21.24 -18.71 -1.99
N TYR A 91 21.39 -17.82 -1.00
CA TYR A 91 20.44 -16.73 -0.79
C TYR A 91 20.53 -15.69 -1.90
N PRO A 92 19.39 -15.15 -2.36
CA PRO A 92 19.40 -14.06 -3.32
C PRO A 92 20.02 -12.80 -2.73
N THR A 93 20.63 -12.00 -3.59
CA THR A 93 21.11 -10.66 -3.27
C THR A 93 20.25 -9.62 -3.97
N LEU A 94 20.47 -8.33 -3.68
CA LEU A 94 19.80 -7.23 -4.39
C LEU A 94 20.01 -7.26 -5.91
N ASN A 95 21.09 -7.89 -6.36
CA ASN A 95 21.45 -8.02 -7.77
C ASN A 95 20.89 -9.31 -8.40
N SER A 96 20.32 -10.24 -7.63
CA SER A 96 19.73 -11.45 -8.18
C SER A 96 18.59 -11.12 -9.16
N PRO A 97 18.51 -11.75 -10.34
CA PRO A 97 17.51 -11.42 -11.35
C PRO A 97 16.06 -11.50 -10.85
N ALA A 98 15.76 -12.46 -9.96
CA ALA A 98 14.44 -12.59 -9.34
C ALA A 98 14.09 -11.37 -8.49
N VAL A 99 15.03 -10.86 -7.70
CA VAL A 99 14.86 -9.67 -6.85
C VAL A 99 14.69 -8.42 -7.71
N GLN A 100 15.51 -8.24 -8.75
CA GLN A 100 15.42 -7.08 -9.64
C GLN A 100 14.05 -6.98 -10.35
N ARG A 101 13.53 -8.10 -10.86
CA ARG A 101 12.18 -8.14 -11.49
C ARG A 101 11.09 -7.71 -10.50
N ARG A 102 11.19 -8.16 -9.25
CA ARG A 102 10.21 -7.83 -8.21
C ARG A 102 10.34 -6.39 -7.73
N ARG A 103 11.55 -5.83 -7.67
CA ARG A 103 11.79 -4.39 -7.44
C ARG A 103 11.07 -3.53 -8.47
N GLN A 104 11.16 -3.90 -9.76
CA GLN A 104 10.45 -3.17 -10.81
C GLN A 104 8.92 -3.24 -10.64
N PHE A 105 8.39 -4.41 -10.29
CA PHE A 105 6.97 -4.56 -9.99
C PHE A 105 6.51 -3.66 -8.83
N LEU A 106 7.28 -3.62 -7.74
CA LEU A 106 6.95 -2.77 -6.59
C LEU A 106 6.99 -1.28 -6.95
N ARG A 107 7.90 -0.84 -7.83
CA ARG A 107 7.91 0.55 -8.35
C ARG A 107 6.61 0.89 -9.09
N TRP A 108 6.14 -0.02 -9.94
CA TRP A 108 4.85 0.15 -10.63
C TRP A 108 3.68 0.13 -9.65
N TYR A 109 3.74 -0.75 -8.65
CA TYR A 109 2.74 -0.82 -7.59
C TYR A 109 2.63 0.49 -6.79
N MET A 110 3.76 1.10 -6.43
CA MET A 110 3.80 2.42 -5.77
C MET A 110 3.15 3.51 -6.63
N THR A 111 3.29 3.42 -7.95
CA THR A 111 2.62 4.35 -8.89
C THR A 111 1.11 4.10 -8.92
N LYS A 112 0.68 2.83 -8.94
CA LYS A 112 -0.73 2.43 -8.88
C LYS A 112 -1.39 2.81 -7.56
N LEU A 113 -0.67 2.75 -6.44
CA LEU A 113 -1.16 3.25 -5.15
C LEU A 113 -1.53 4.75 -5.16
N CYS A 114 -1.00 5.50 -6.12
CA CYS A 114 -1.28 6.91 -6.30
C CYS A 114 -2.31 7.20 -7.42
N SER A 115 -3.02 6.19 -7.91
CA SER A 115 -4.14 6.40 -8.85
C SER A 115 -5.44 6.74 -8.10
N ASP A 116 -6.46 7.10 -8.85
CA ASP A 116 -7.75 7.57 -8.31
C ASP A 116 -8.47 6.47 -7.49
N PRO A 117 -8.62 6.64 -6.16
CA PRO A 117 -9.27 5.66 -5.29
C PRO A 117 -10.81 5.70 -5.37
N THR A 118 -11.39 6.63 -6.13
CA THR A 118 -12.84 6.64 -6.41
C THR A 118 -13.25 5.60 -7.46
N LYS A 119 -12.28 5.06 -8.20
CA LYS A 119 -12.50 4.08 -9.26
C LYS A 119 -12.53 2.66 -8.68
N PRO A 120 -13.54 1.82 -8.99
CA PRO A 120 -13.58 0.45 -8.49
C PRO A 120 -12.38 -0.39 -8.97
N GLU A 121 -11.81 -0.06 -10.13
CA GLU A 121 -10.61 -0.70 -10.70
C GLU A 121 -9.39 -0.58 -9.77
N PHE A 122 -9.28 0.51 -9.01
CA PHE A 122 -8.22 0.69 -8.03
C PHE A 122 -8.28 -0.39 -6.95
N TRP A 123 -9.45 -0.58 -6.34
CA TRP A 123 -9.65 -1.56 -5.28
C TRP A 123 -9.60 -3.00 -5.79
N ARG A 124 -10.13 -3.26 -7.00
CA ARG A 124 -10.01 -4.55 -7.68
C ARG A 124 -8.54 -4.92 -7.91
N TYR A 125 -7.72 -3.97 -8.35
CA TYR A 125 -6.28 -4.19 -8.52
C TYR A 125 -5.58 -4.53 -7.19
N LEU A 126 -5.88 -3.82 -6.10
CA LEU A 126 -5.31 -4.15 -4.78
C LEU A 126 -5.74 -5.55 -4.32
N ASN A 127 -7.02 -5.89 -4.45
CA ASN A 127 -7.53 -7.22 -4.12
C ASN A 127 -6.83 -8.32 -4.93
N GLN A 128 -6.63 -8.10 -6.23
CA GLN A 128 -5.89 -9.00 -7.12
C GLN A 128 -4.46 -9.24 -6.61
N VAL A 129 -3.75 -8.18 -6.21
CA VAL A 129 -2.38 -8.34 -5.68
C VAL A 129 -2.37 -9.20 -4.41
N GLY A 130 -3.39 -9.11 -3.56
CA GLY A 130 -3.60 -10.03 -2.44
C GLY A 130 -3.69 -11.49 -2.89
N ARG A 131 -4.57 -11.80 -3.85
CA ARG A 131 -4.73 -13.15 -4.44
C ARG A 131 -3.43 -13.68 -5.08
N MET A 132 -2.66 -12.83 -5.75
CA MET A 132 -1.37 -13.19 -6.34
C MET A 132 -0.34 -13.70 -5.31
N HIS A 133 -0.43 -13.24 -4.05
CA HIS A 133 0.43 -13.70 -2.96
C HIS A 133 -0.10 -14.96 -2.26
N TYR A 134 -1.33 -15.39 -2.55
CA TYR A 134 -1.90 -16.67 -2.12
C TYR A 134 -1.74 -17.80 -3.15
N GLY A 135 -1.39 -17.46 -4.39
CA GLY A 135 -1.01 -18.45 -5.41
C GLY A 135 -2.13 -18.89 -6.35
N LYS A 136 -3.33 -18.30 -6.23
CA LYS A 136 -4.51 -18.63 -7.08
C LYS A 136 -4.53 -17.93 -8.47
N GLU A 137 -3.54 -17.07 -8.81
CA GLU A 137 -3.60 -16.21 -10.02
C GLU A 137 -2.28 -16.12 -10.82
N ARG A 138 -1.39 -17.09 -10.65
CA ARG A 138 -0.10 -17.06 -11.36
C ARG A 138 0.17 -18.39 -12.01
N LEU A 139 0.72 -18.34 -13.23
CA LEU A 139 1.28 -19.52 -13.92
C LEU A 139 2.22 -20.33 -13.01
N HIS A 140 2.98 -19.62 -12.18
CA HIS A 140 3.77 -20.20 -11.11
C HIS A 140 3.21 -19.70 -9.79
N SER A 141 2.72 -20.60 -8.93
CA SER A 141 2.13 -20.22 -7.63
C SER A 141 3.15 -19.48 -6.76
N LEU A 142 2.64 -18.61 -5.88
CA LEU A 142 3.41 -17.89 -4.88
C LEU A 142 2.60 -17.94 -3.60
N ASN A 143 3.16 -18.56 -2.56
CA ASN A 143 2.53 -18.66 -1.24
C ASN A 143 3.36 -17.86 -0.22
N VAL A 144 2.90 -16.67 0.15
CA VAL A 144 3.49 -15.85 1.22
C VAL A 144 2.52 -15.71 2.38
N GLU A 145 2.81 -16.34 3.51
CA GLU A 145 1.96 -16.25 4.70
C GLU A 145 1.72 -14.81 5.16
N TYR A 146 0.51 -14.56 5.69
CA TYR A 146 0.04 -13.21 5.96
C TYR A 146 0.90 -12.45 6.97
N ILE A 147 1.51 -13.15 7.93
CA ILE A 147 2.41 -12.52 8.89
C ILE A 147 3.54 -11.74 8.20
N HIS A 148 4.10 -12.29 7.12
CA HIS A 148 5.17 -11.65 6.35
C HIS A 148 4.64 -10.52 5.46
N ILE A 149 3.44 -10.71 4.88
CA ILE A 149 2.75 -9.67 4.11
C ILE A 149 2.47 -8.45 4.99
N GLY A 150 1.78 -8.65 6.11
CA GLY A 150 1.39 -7.59 7.05
C GLY A 150 2.61 -6.87 7.62
N ALA A 151 3.68 -7.59 7.99
CA ALA A 151 4.92 -6.98 8.44
C ALA A 151 5.57 -6.11 7.35
N CYS A 152 5.61 -6.58 6.10
CA CYS A 152 6.14 -5.80 4.98
C CYS A 152 5.29 -4.55 4.68
N LEU A 153 3.96 -4.66 4.73
CA LEU A 153 3.05 -3.52 4.56
C LEU A 153 3.22 -2.49 5.68
N GLY A 154 3.38 -2.95 6.93
CA GLY A 154 3.68 -2.08 8.07
C GLY A 154 5.01 -1.33 7.90
N PHE A 155 6.05 -2.01 7.40
CA PHE A 155 7.33 -1.38 7.11
C PHE A 155 7.25 -0.34 5.98
N ILE A 156 6.49 -0.63 4.92
CA ILE A 156 6.23 0.34 3.83
C ILE A 156 5.48 1.56 4.37
N GLN A 157 4.47 1.33 5.20
CA GLN A 157 3.68 2.40 5.82
C GLN A 157 4.57 3.34 6.63
N ASP A 158 5.44 2.80 7.48
CA ASP A 158 6.37 3.58 8.32
C ASP A 158 7.26 4.50 7.47
N ILE A 159 7.94 3.96 6.45
CA ILE A 159 8.81 4.73 5.55
C ILE A 159 8.05 5.86 4.85
N ILE A 160 6.84 5.57 4.34
CA ILE A 160 6.04 6.58 3.62
C ILE A 160 5.60 7.68 4.58
N MET A 161 5.14 7.33 5.77
CA MET A 161 4.68 8.29 6.77
C MET A 161 5.82 9.19 7.26
N GLU A 162 6.98 8.60 7.59
CA GLU A 162 8.19 9.34 7.96
C GLU A 162 8.58 10.34 6.85
N ALA A 163 8.65 9.87 5.60
CA ALA A 163 9.03 10.71 4.47
C ALA A 163 8.05 11.86 4.22
N VAL A 164 6.74 11.62 4.38
CA VAL A 164 5.73 12.69 4.23
C VAL A 164 5.84 13.70 5.37
N LEU A 165 6.02 13.24 6.61
CA LEU A 165 6.10 14.12 7.78
C LEU A 165 7.37 14.96 7.80
N THR A 166 8.48 14.45 7.29
CA THR A 166 9.78 15.15 7.24
C THR A 166 9.93 16.07 6.03
N TYR A 167 8.99 16.05 5.07
CA TYR A 167 9.09 16.87 3.87
C TYR A 167 8.68 18.33 4.12
N GLU A 168 9.67 19.16 4.47
CA GLU A 168 9.51 20.56 4.92
C GLU A 168 8.85 21.49 3.90
N LYS A 169 8.88 21.14 2.60
CA LYS A 169 8.24 21.93 1.53
C LYS A 169 6.70 21.87 1.58
N LEU A 170 6.12 20.98 2.37
CA LEU A 170 4.68 20.89 2.59
C LEU A 170 4.28 21.52 3.91
N THR A 171 3.14 22.22 3.90
CA THR A 171 2.54 22.75 5.13
C THR A 171 2.23 21.60 6.09
N LEU A 172 2.41 21.84 7.39
CA LEU A 172 2.11 20.83 8.41
C LEU A 172 0.66 20.30 8.33
N PRO A 173 -0.39 21.15 8.13
CA PRO A 173 -1.76 20.66 7.95
C PRO A 173 -1.91 19.69 6.78
N PHE A 174 -1.24 19.96 5.65
CA PHE A 174 -1.30 19.06 4.50
C PHE A 174 -0.54 17.75 4.74
N ARG A 175 0.62 17.79 5.41
CA ARG A 175 1.35 16.58 5.82
C ARG A 175 0.48 15.68 6.69
N ILE A 176 -0.19 16.26 7.69
CA ILE A 176 -1.11 15.52 8.58
C ILE A 176 -2.26 14.91 7.78
N ALA A 177 -2.92 15.70 6.91
CA ALA A 177 -4.01 15.19 6.07
C ALA A 177 -3.53 14.04 5.17
N LEU A 178 -2.37 14.18 4.54
CA LEU A 178 -1.81 13.18 3.63
C LEU A 178 -1.46 11.88 4.35
N VAL A 179 -0.84 11.96 5.54
CA VAL A 179 -0.57 10.78 6.37
C VAL A 179 -1.85 10.06 6.77
N ARG A 180 -2.90 10.80 7.16
CA ARG A 180 -4.20 10.21 7.53
C ARG A 180 -4.84 9.49 6.33
N ALA A 181 -4.89 10.16 5.17
CA ALA A 181 -5.49 9.59 3.97
C ALA A 181 -4.72 8.36 3.47
N LEU A 182 -3.38 8.41 3.46
CA LEU A 182 -2.53 7.26 3.12
C LEU A 182 -2.71 6.11 4.11
N GLY A 183 -2.79 6.40 5.42
CA GLY A 183 -3.03 5.40 6.45
C GLY A 183 -4.34 4.62 6.21
N LYS A 184 -5.43 5.31 5.84
CA LYS A 184 -6.70 4.66 5.49
C LYS A 184 -6.57 3.74 4.27
N VAL A 185 -5.93 4.21 3.20
CA VAL A 185 -5.72 3.40 1.97
C VAL A 185 -4.85 2.17 2.24
N LEU A 186 -3.76 2.33 3.00
CA LEU A 186 -2.86 1.23 3.35
C LEU A 186 -3.53 0.21 4.27
N TRP A 187 -4.41 0.67 5.18
CA TRP A 187 -5.20 -0.23 6.02
C TRP A 187 -6.19 -1.04 5.18
N ILE A 188 -6.94 -0.40 4.27
CA ILE A 188 -7.89 -1.11 3.38
C ILE A 188 -7.13 -2.10 2.49
N GLN A 189 -5.97 -1.71 1.95
CA GLN A 189 -5.10 -2.63 1.22
C GLN A 189 -4.71 -3.85 2.05
N ASN A 190 -4.30 -3.63 3.30
CA ASN A 190 -3.91 -4.71 4.19
C ASN A 190 -5.08 -5.68 4.45
N ASP A 191 -6.30 -5.17 4.67
CA ASP A 191 -7.52 -6.00 4.76
C ASP A 191 -7.76 -6.83 3.48
N LEU A 192 -7.65 -6.19 2.31
CA LEU A 192 -7.83 -6.88 1.02
C LEU A 192 -6.77 -7.96 0.76
N PHE A 193 -5.61 -7.89 1.40
CA PHE A 193 -4.60 -8.94 1.32
C PHE A 193 -4.88 -10.03 2.36
N ALA A 194 -5.29 -9.64 3.58
CA ALA A 194 -5.61 -10.53 4.68
C ALA A 194 -6.76 -11.48 4.34
N ARG A 195 -7.80 -10.98 3.66
CA ARG A 195 -9.00 -11.78 3.33
C ARG A 195 -8.73 -13.04 2.51
N TRP A 196 -7.57 -13.14 1.84
CA TRP A 196 -7.15 -14.32 1.08
C TRP A 196 -6.41 -15.35 1.91
N ARG A 197 -6.10 -15.02 3.17
CA ARG A 197 -5.27 -15.79 4.08
C ARG A 197 -5.97 -16.14 5.38
N LEU A 198 -6.98 -15.37 5.75
CA LEU A 198 -7.81 -15.63 6.92
C LEU A 198 -8.89 -16.67 6.56
N HIS A 199 -9.30 -17.43 7.57
CA HIS A 199 -10.35 -18.44 7.49
C HIS A 199 -11.75 -17.84 7.76
N ASP A 200 -11.85 -16.52 7.90
CA ASP A 200 -13.14 -15.85 8.12
C ASP A 200 -13.99 -15.92 6.85
N GLY A 201 -15.23 -16.40 6.96
CA GLY A 201 -16.15 -16.47 5.83
C GLY A 201 -15.95 -17.69 4.91
N GLU A 202 -15.21 -18.71 5.35
CA GLU A 202 -15.01 -19.98 4.64
C GLU A 202 -16.31 -20.66 4.21
N GLU A 203 -17.39 -20.48 4.96
CA GLU A 203 -18.71 -20.99 4.60
C GLU A 203 -19.27 -20.41 3.28
N PHE A 204 -18.62 -19.37 2.73
CA PHE A 204 -18.96 -18.74 1.45
C PHE A 204 -17.90 -18.96 0.36
N GLU A 205 -16.94 -19.88 0.54
CA GLU A 205 -15.82 -20.06 -0.40
C GLU A 205 -16.30 -20.31 -1.84
N ALA A 206 -17.34 -21.13 -2.01
CA ALA A 206 -17.93 -21.42 -3.32
C ALA A 206 -18.43 -20.13 -4.01
N GLU A 207 -19.14 -19.28 -3.28
CA GLU A 207 -19.62 -18.00 -3.80
C GLU A 207 -18.48 -17.03 -4.08
N ILE A 208 -17.47 -16.94 -3.20
CA ILE A 208 -16.28 -16.10 -3.39
C ILE A 208 -15.61 -16.45 -4.73
N GLU A 209 -15.32 -17.73 -4.97
CA GLU A 209 -14.69 -18.19 -6.20
C GLU A 209 -15.58 -17.94 -7.43
N SER A 210 -16.91 -18.06 -7.28
CA SER A 210 -17.85 -17.78 -8.36
C SER A 210 -17.88 -16.30 -8.74
N SER A 211 -17.91 -15.39 -7.77
CA SER A 211 -17.90 -13.94 -7.98
C SER A 211 -16.64 -13.49 -8.72
N HIS A 212 -15.49 -14.06 -8.37
CA HIS A 212 -14.22 -13.75 -9.02
C HIS A 212 -14.19 -14.19 -10.49
N LYS A 213 -14.65 -15.41 -10.80
CA LYS A 213 -14.71 -15.89 -12.19
C LYS A 213 -15.61 -15.03 -13.07
N GLN A 214 -16.74 -14.58 -12.53
CA GLN A 214 -17.64 -13.67 -13.26
C GLN A 214 -16.97 -12.31 -13.53
N GLN A 215 -16.21 -11.79 -12.57
CA GLN A 215 -15.52 -10.52 -12.72
C GLN A 215 -14.35 -10.57 -13.72
N GLU A 216 -13.61 -11.68 -13.75
CA GLU A 216 -12.57 -11.92 -14.76
C GLU A 216 -13.18 -12.03 -16.18
N ALA A 217 -14.28 -12.76 -16.33
CA ALA A 217 -14.98 -12.87 -17.61
C ALA A 217 -15.52 -11.51 -18.09
N ALA A 218 -16.09 -10.71 -17.19
CA ALA A 218 -16.58 -9.36 -17.53
C ALA A 218 -15.45 -8.41 -17.96
N SER A 219 -14.25 -8.55 -17.38
CA SER A 219 -13.09 -7.72 -17.72
C SER A 219 -12.49 -8.05 -19.10
N GLN A 220 -12.76 -9.24 -19.65
CA GLN A 220 -12.29 -9.65 -20.98
C GLN A 220 -13.26 -9.29 -22.12
N VAL A 221 -14.51 -8.90 -21.81
CA VAL A 221 -15.55 -8.62 -22.82
C VAL A 221 -15.85 -7.12 -22.90
N THR A 222 -15.06 -6.38 -23.69
CA THR A 222 -15.45 -5.08 -24.28
C THR A 222 -14.91 -4.97 -25.73
N PRO A 223 -15.59 -4.21 -26.64
CA PRO A 223 -16.04 -4.77 -27.91
C PRO A 223 -15.15 -4.52 -29.14
N LYS A 224 -15.28 -5.45 -30.08
CA LYS A 224 -14.79 -5.47 -31.47
C LYS A 224 -15.08 -4.15 -32.21
N PRO A 225 -14.08 -3.48 -32.81
CA PRO A 225 -14.37 -2.31 -33.64
C PRO A 225 -15.04 -2.78 -34.93
N SER A 226 -16.32 -2.41 -35.09
CA SER A 226 -16.95 -2.32 -36.39
C SER A 226 -16.53 -1.00 -37.03
N SER A 227 -15.76 -1.05 -38.11
CA SER A 227 -15.75 0.04 -39.10
C SER A 227 -15.37 -0.50 -40.46
N THR A 228 -16.40 -0.65 -41.29
CA THR A 228 -16.35 -0.61 -42.75
C THR A 228 -15.81 0.75 -43.21
N TYR A 229 -15.24 0.82 -44.42
CA TYR A 229 -14.64 1.99 -45.14
C TYR A 229 -13.21 2.32 -44.64
N LEU A 230 -12.13 2.31 -45.43
CA LEU A 230 -11.91 2.77 -46.81
C LEU A 230 -10.83 1.92 -47.54
N ARG A 231 -10.90 1.91 -48.87
CA ARG A 231 -9.98 1.27 -49.82
C ARG A 231 -9.24 2.36 -50.62
N ALA A 232 -7.94 2.18 -50.85
CA ALA A 232 -7.05 2.72 -51.91
C ALA A 232 -5.64 2.85 -51.29
N ASP A 233 -4.58 2.11 -51.64
CA ASP A 233 -3.87 1.81 -52.91
C ASP A 233 -2.45 2.41 -52.83
N GLY A 234 -1.43 1.59 -53.15
CA GLY A 234 -0.10 2.08 -53.55
C GLY A 234 1.14 1.39 -52.91
N SER A 235 1.71 0.40 -53.63
CA SER A 235 3.14 0.06 -53.88
C SER A 235 4.24 0.50 -52.88
N SER A 236 5.32 -0.23 -52.57
CA SER A 236 6.06 -1.31 -53.24
C SER A 236 7.19 -1.82 -52.29
N CYS A 237 7.73 -3.00 -52.60
CA CYS A 237 8.79 -3.83 -51.97
C CYS A 237 10.05 -3.10 -51.41
N VAL A 238 10.77 -3.68 -50.44
CA VAL A 238 11.94 -4.59 -50.63
C VAL A 238 12.04 -5.66 -49.50
N LYS A 239 12.47 -6.88 -49.87
CA LYS A 239 12.78 -8.04 -49.02
C LYS A 239 14.28 -8.14 -48.70
N THR A 240 14.63 -8.59 -47.49
CA THR A 240 15.79 -9.47 -47.12
C THR A 240 15.66 -9.81 -45.61
N SER A 241 15.14 -10.99 -45.22
CA SER A 241 15.80 -12.29 -44.96
C SER A 241 16.57 -12.43 -43.63
N THR A 242 15.95 -13.21 -42.73
CA THR A 242 16.52 -14.24 -41.82
C THR A 242 17.15 -13.82 -40.48
N ALA A 243 16.46 -14.10 -39.37
CA ALA A 243 16.74 -15.22 -38.45
C ALA A 243 15.83 -15.17 -37.21
N SER A 244 15.33 -16.34 -36.84
CA SER A 244 14.32 -16.58 -35.79
C SER A 244 14.95 -16.71 -34.41
N SER A 245 14.36 -16.10 -33.39
CA SER A 245 14.33 -16.65 -32.03
C SER A 245 13.07 -16.20 -31.29
N THR A 246 12.23 -17.18 -30.99
CA THR A 246 11.00 -17.09 -30.21
C THR A 246 11.31 -17.11 -28.72
N SER A 247 10.97 -16.04 -28.01
CA SER A 247 10.56 -16.12 -26.60
C SER A 247 9.55 -15.00 -26.33
N SER A 248 8.29 -15.40 -26.23
CA SER A 248 7.09 -14.57 -26.17
C SER A 248 7.03 -13.70 -24.92
N SER A 249 6.92 -12.39 -25.16
CA SER A 249 6.56 -11.35 -24.22
C SER A 249 5.04 -11.14 -24.23
N GLU A 250 4.37 -11.20 -23.08
CA GLU A 250 3.04 -10.59 -22.92
C GLU A 250 2.90 -9.97 -21.52
N PHE A 251 2.96 -8.63 -21.46
CA PHE A 251 2.14 -7.86 -20.54
C PHE A 251 1.74 -6.56 -21.24
N ALA A 252 0.44 -6.39 -21.44
CA ALA A 252 -0.18 -5.28 -22.13
C ALA A 252 -0.03 -3.98 -21.32
N SER A 253 0.75 -3.04 -21.85
CA SER A 253 0.73 -1.64 -21.42
C SER A 253 -0.43 -0.94 -22.12
N ILE A 254 -1.53 -0.73 -21.40
CA ILE A 254 -2.61 0.16 -21.83
C ILE A 254 -2.49 1.46 -21.04
N PHE A 255 -2.59 2.57 -21.78
CA PHE A 255 -2.68 3.97 -21.38
C PHE A 255 -1.37 4.76 -21.24
N SER A 256 -1.00 5.41 -22.36
CA SER A 256 -0.24 6.66 -22.38
C SER A 256 -1.22 7.81 -22.53
N GLU A 257 -1.19 8.76 -21.61
CA GLU A 257 -1.72 10.10 -21.87
C GLU A 257 -0.67 11.15 -21.57
N THR A 258 -0.54 12.03 -22.55
CA THR A 258 0.36 13.17 -22.67
C THR A 258 -0.22 14.36 -21.90
N SER A 259 0.55 14.97 -21.01
CA SER A 259 0.19 16.27 -20.41
C SER A 259 1.09 17.35 -21.01
N SER A 260 0.47 18.23 -21.79
CA SER A 260 1.04 19.46 -22.30
C SER A 260 1.24 20.49 -21.18
N LEU A 261 2.26 21.32 -21.36
CA LEU A 261 2.67 22.43 -20.50
C LEU A 261 1.73 23.63 -20.69
N GLU A 262 1.31 24.26 -19.59
CA GLU A 262 0.94 25.68 -19.59
C GLU A 262 1.40 26.37 -18.30
N THR A 263 1.90 27.59 -18.49
CA THR A 263 2.66 28.43 -17.57
C THR A 263 1.77 29.58 -17.11
N THR A 264 1.72 29.90 -15.82
CA THR A 264 1.23 31.21 -15.35
C THR A 264 2.04 31.74 -14.15
N PRO A 265 2.16 33.08 -14.00
CA PRO A 265 3.16 33.74 -13.16
C PRO A 265 2.73 34.05 -11.72
N SER A 266 3.71 34.51 -10.94
CA SER A 266 3.74 34.78 -9.49
C SER A 266 2.77 35.83 -8.94
N PRO A 267 2.50 35.83 -7.62
CA PRO A 267 1.55 36.73 -6.94
C PRO A 267 2.23 37.91 -6.19
N PRO A 268 1.48 38.95 -5.77
CA PRO A 268 1.94 39.89 -4.76
C PRO A 268 1.33 39.67 -3.37
N THR A 269 2.19 39.91 -2.40
CA THR A 269 2.10 39.99 -0.93
C THR A 269 1.15 41.07 -0.40
N ILE A 270 0.61 40.90 0.82
CA ILE A 270 0.32 41.89 1.90
C ILE A 270 -0.42 41.13 3.03
N SER A 271 0.16 40.84 4.20
CA SER A 271 0.32 41.64 5.43
C SER A 271 -0.61 41.14 6.55
N ALA A 272 -0.01 40.76 7.68
CA ALA A 272 -0.67 40.33 8.92
C ALA A 272 -1.27 41.51 9.70
N PRO A 273 -2.22 41.22 10.62
CA PRO A 273 -1.95 41.59 12.01
C PRO A 273 -2.35 40.51 13.04
N THR A 274 -1.98 40.84 14.28
CA THR A 274 -1.59 39.98 15.38
C THR A 274 -2.71 39.74 16.42
N GLN A 275 -2.56 38.64 17.18
CA GLN A 275 -3.05 38.33 18.54
C GLN A 275 -4.53 37.95 18.74
N TYR A 276 -4.78 36.78 19.36
CA TYR A 276 -5.07 36.64 20.80
C TYR A 276 -5.00 35.16 21.21
N ALA A 277 -4.26 34.87 22.27
CA ALA A 277 -4.11 33.54 22.85
C ALA A 277 -5.33 33.18 23.72
N GLN A 278 -5.97 32.06 23.42
CA GLN A 278 -6.94 31.40 24.31
C GLN A 278 -6.47 29.97 24.54
N ARG A 279 -6.18 29.66 25.81
CA ARG A 279 -5.68 28.37 26.28
C ARG A 279 -6.80 27.33 26.19
N SER A 280 -6.62 26.31 25.35
CA SER A 280 -7.46 25.11 25.33
C SER A 280 -7.00 24.14 26.42
N ALA A 281 -7.83 23.91 27.43
CA ALA A 281 -7.60 22.96 28.50
C ALA A 281 -7.90 21.52 28.01
N CYS A 282 -6.92 20.62 28.16
CA CYS A 282 -7.09 19.19 27.89
C CYS A 282 -7.95 18.53 28.99
N PRO A 283 -8.88 17.63 28.66
CA PRO A 283 -9.84 17.07 29.62
C PRO A 283 -9.29 15.92 30.49
N PHE A 284 -7.99 15.64 30.45
CA PHE A 284 -7.38 14.51 31.18
C PHE A 284 -6.55 14.89 32.41
N SER A 285 -6.54 16.16 32.79
CA SER A 285 -5.87 16.60 34.02
C SER A 285 -6.88 16.72 35.15
N ASN A 286 -7.24 15.59 35.78
CA ASN A 286 -7.64 15.52 37.20
C ASN A 286 -7.79 14.05 37.70
N GLY A 287 -6.87 13.64 38.58
CA GLY A 287 -7.02 12.52 39.53
C GLY A 287 -6.11 11.28 39.30
N PRO A 288 -5.80 10.49 40.35
CA PRO A 288 -4.85 10.82 41.42
C PRO A 288 -3.55 9.99 41.35
N LYS A 289 -2.51 10.52 42.00
CA LYS A 289 -1.16 9.94 42.12
C LYS A 289 -1.18 8.61 42.89
N GLN A 290 -0.76 7.51 42.26
CA GLN A 290 -0.06 6.41 42.94
C GLN A 290 1.06 5.90 42.02
N GLY A 291 2.28 5.91 42.56
CA GLY A 291 3.49 5.58 41.83
C GLY A 291 3.69 4.07 41.71
N VAL A 292 4.15 3.65 40.54
CA VAL A 292 4.92 2.42 40.36
C VAL A 292 6.10 2.80 39.48
N GLU A 293 7.28 2.90 40.09
CA GLU A 293 8.55 3.06 39.40
C GLU A 293 8.91 1.75 38.69
N THR A 294 9.17 1.82 37.38
CA THR A 294 10.04 0.85 36.70
C THR A 294 11.16 1.61 36.02
N LYS A 295 12.34 1.50 36.64
CA LYS A 295 13.59 2.20 36.34
C LYS A 295 14.20 1.65 35.04
N VAL A 296 14.23 2.48 34.01
CA VAL A 296 14.97 2.26 32.76
C VAL A 296 16.44 2.63 32.99
N TRP A 297 17.35 1.73 32.61
CA TRP A 297 18.80 1.93 32.75
C TRP A 297 19.39 2.60 31.49
N SER A 298 19.99 3.76 31.69
CA SER A 298 21.06 4.40 30.90
C SER A 298 21.76 5.33 31.90
N SER A 299 23.08 5.40 32.10
CA SER A 299 24.21 5.28 31.18
C SER A 299 25.53 5.15 31.99
N ALA A 300 26.62 4.82 31.28
CA ALA A 300 27.99 4.60 31.72
C ALA A 300 28.68 5.74 32.51
N LEU A 301 29.65 5.37 33.38
CA LEU A 301 31.10 5.65 33.26
C LEU A 301 31.87 5.47 34.60
N ASN A 302 32.95 4.68 34.54
CA ASN A 302 34.23 4.71 35.28
C ASN A 302 34.33 5.32 36.70
N SER A 303 34.84 4.55 37.67
CA SER A 303 36.27 4.55 38.06
C SER A 303 36.53 3.93 39.46
N ALA A 304 37.57 3.08 39.51
CA ALA A 304 38.56 2.81 40.56
C ALA A 304 38.21 2.81 42.07
N SER A 305 38.44 1.66 42.73
CA SER A 305 39.30 1.51 43.93
C SER A 305 39.60 0.01 44.15
N VAL A 306 40.86 -0.44 44.04
CA VAL A 306 41.87 -0.67 45.10
C VAL A 306 41.50 -1.73 46.14
N GLY A 307 42.26 -2.84 46.15
CA GLY A 307 42.85 -3.34 47.40
C GLY A 307 42.79 -4.85 47.72
N SER A 308 43.99 -5.43 47.91
CA SER A 308 44.34 -6.68 48.61
C SER A 308 44.26 -7.97 47.78
N GLY A 309 45.25 -8.86 47.72
CA GLY A 309 46.55 -9.03 48.40
C GLY A 309 47.09 -10.43 48.03
N GLY A 310 48.41 -10.64 48.10
CA GLY A 310 49.15 -11.81 47.59
C GLY A 310 48.71 -13.18 48.13
N THR A 311 49.19 -14.32 47.59
CA THR A 311 50.56 -14.83 47.83
C THR A 311 50.85 -16.11 46.99
N ARG A 312 52.10 -16.26 46.51
CA ARG A 312 52.87 -17.49 46.09
C ARG A 312 52.30 -18.34 44.94
N ARG A 313 53.07 -18.76 43.94
CA ARG A 313 54.48 -19.18 43.89
C ARG A 313 55.02 -19.00 42.47
#